data_AF-A0AAW9WA85-F1
#
_entry.id   AF-A0AAW9WA85-F1
#
_cell.length_a   1.000
_cell.length_b   1.000
_cell.length_c   1.000
_cell.angle_alpha   90.00
_cell.angle_beta   90.00
_cell.angle_gamma   90.00
#
_symmetry.space_group_name_H-M   'P 1'
#
loop_
_entity.id
_entity.type
_entity.pdbx_description
1 polymer ?
#
loop_
_entity_poly.entity_id
_entity_poly.type
_entity_poly.pdbx_seq_one_letter_code
_entity_poly.pdbx_strand_id
1 'polypeptide(L)' 'MFMIDNSEMPIGFTMELAQHSDILTRFAQLPESRRKEVTDGARNVESRNEMRNYVESMFR' A
#
# COMPACT_ATOMS: atom_id res chain seq x y z
N MET A 1 -16.52 12.87 -8.99
CA MET A 1 -15.10 12.76 -9.40
C MET A 1 -14.37 12.09 -8.27
N PHE A 2 -13.98 10.83 -8.42
CA PHE A 2 -13.18 10.12 -7.42
C PHE A 2 -11.76 10.66 -7.51
N MET A 3 -11.46 11.65 -6.67
CA MET A 3 -10.11 12.14 -6.48
C MET A 3 -9.39 11.08 -5.65
N ILE A 4 -8.58 10.25 -6.30
CA ILE A 4 -7.57 9.49 -5.58
C ILE A 4 -6.58 10.55 -5.09
N ASP A 5 -6.67 10.91 -3.81
CA ASP A 5 -5.68 11.74 -3.10
C ASP A 5 -4.34 10.99 -3.14
N ASN A 6 -3.59 11.21 -4.22
CA ASN A 6 -2.25 10.65 -4.43
C ASN A 6 -1.21 11.32 -3.52
N SER A 7 -1.62 12.32 -2.74
CA SER A 7 -0.82 13.09 -1.79
C SER A 7 -0.47 12.31 -0.51
N GLU A 8 -0.97 11.09 -0.35
CA GLU A 8 -1.13 10.48 0.97
C GLU A 8 -0.41 9.12 1.15
N MET A 9 0.21 8.55 0.11
CA MET A 9 0.86 7.23 0.21
C MET A 9 2.29 7.34 0.78
N PRO A 10 2.64 6.58 1.84
CA PRO A 10 4.01 6.56 2.35
C PRO A 10 5.01 6.15 1.24
N ILE A 11 6.14 6.85 1.13
CA ILE A 11 7.14 6.58 0.09
C ILE A 11 7.61 5.11 0.12
N GLY A 12 7.86 4.58 1.32
CA GLY A 12 8.25 3.17 1.50
C GLY A 12 7.17 2.19 1.01
N PHE A 13 5.89 2.54 1.19
CA PHE A 13 4.78 1.72 0.74
C PHE A 13 4.70 1.68 -0.79
N THR A 14 4.76 2.85 -1.44
CA THR A 14 4.77 2.93 -2.91
C THR A 14 5.98 2.23 -3.51
N MET A 15 7.17 2.31 -2.89
CA MET A 15 8.37 1.60 -3.35
C MET A 15 8.24 0.09 -3.26
N GLU A 16 7.73 -0.46 -2.16
CA GLU A 16 7.53 -1.91 -2.03
C GLU A 16 6.42 -2.39 -2.98
N LEU A 17 5.31 -1.66 -3.14
CA LEU A 17 4.30 -1.98 -4.16
C LEU A 17 4.88 -2.02 -5.57
N ALA A 18 5.74 -1.06 -5.94
CA ALA A 18 6.37 -1.04 -7.26
C ALA A 18 7.33 -2.21 -7.50
N GLN A 19 7.97 -2.75 -6.45
CA GLN A 19 8.82 -3.94 -6.51
C GLN A 19 8.01 -5.24 -6.68
N HIS A 20 6.72 -5.23 -6.33
CA HIS A 20 5.83 -6.39 -6.40
C HIS A 20 4.63 -6.09 -7.31
N SER A 21 4.83 -6.23 -8.64
CA SER A 21 3.83 -5.84 -9.65
C SER A 21 2.48 -6.57 -9.51
N ASP A 22 2.49 -7.79 -8.99
CA ASP A 22 1.31 -8.59 -8.67
C ASP A 22 0.50 -7.99 -7.49
N ILE A 23 1.20 -7.63 -6.42
CA ILE A 23 0.63 -6.95 -5.24
C ILE A 23 0.06 -5.59 -5.63
N LEU A 24 0.79 -4.80 -6.43
CA LEU A 24 0.31 -3.52 -6.94
C LEU A 24 -1.00 -3.66 -7.72
N THR A 25 -1.08 -4.67 -8.58
CA THR A 25 -2.29 -4.95 -9.38
C THR A 25 -3.47 -5.29 -8.48
N ARG A 26 -3.26 -6.13 -7.46
CA ARG A 26 -4.32 -6.48 -6.49
C ARG A 26 -4.73 -5.29 -5.64
N PHE A 27 -3.78 -4.49 -5.17
CA PHE A 27 -4.03 -3.26 -4.42
C PHE A 27 -4.87 -2.28 -5.24
N ALA A 28 -4.56 -2.09 -6.52
CA ALA A 28 -5.32 -1.21 -7.41
C ALA A 28 -6.78 -1.68 -7.61
N GLN A 29 -7.04 -2.98 -7.55
CA GLN A 29 -8.37 -3.57 -7.66
C GLN A 29 -9.19 -3.52 -6.36
N LEU A 30 -8.56 -3.24 -5.22
CA LEU A 30 -9.28 -3.12 -3.95
C LEU A 30 -10.28 -1.95 -3.99
N PRO A 31 -11.43 -2.04 -3.29
CA PRO A 31 -12.30 -0.90 -3.04
C PRO A 31 -11.53 0.24 -2.37
N GLU A 32 -11.95 1.48 -2.60
CA GLU A 32 -11.28 2.66 -2.04
C GLU A 32 -11.17 2.64 -0.52
N SER A 33 -12.20 2.16 0.18
CA SER A 33 -12.18 2.00 1.64
C SER A 33 -11.07 1.06 2.10
N ARG A 34 -10.86 -0.06 1.38
CA ARG A 34 -9.79 -1.02 1.66
C ARG A 34 -8.42 -0.47 1.31
N ARG A 35 -8.29 0.25 0.18
CA ARG A 35 -7.03 0.94 -0.15
C ARG A 35 -6.66 1.93 0.94
N LYS A 36 -7.62 2.71 1.44
CA LYS A 36 -7.40 3.67 2.53
C LYS A 36 -6.96 2.99 3.83
N GLU A 37 -7.67 1.94 4.26
CA GLU A 37 -7.31 1.15 5.44
C GLU A 37 -5.87 0.62 5.36
N VAL A 38 -5.48 0.13 4.19
CA VAL A 38 -4.12 -0.35 3.94
C VAL A 38 -3.10 0.78 4.00
N THR A 39 -3.37 1.90 3.33
CA THR A 39 -2.50 3.07 3.33
C THR A 39 -2.33 3.65 4.74
N ASP A 40 -3.40 3.67 5.52
CA ASP A 40 -3.39 4.06 6.93
C ASP A 40 -2.53 3.13 7.78
N GLY A 41 -2.64 1.81 7.58
CA GLY A 41 -1.76 0.85 8.24
C GLY A 41 -0.30 1.05 7.88
N ALA A 42 0.01 1.32 6.60
CA ALA A 42 1.38 1.57 6.14
C ALA A 42 2.01 2.83 6.76
N ARG A 43 1.22 3.82 7.20
CA ARG A 43 1.74 5.01 7.88
C ARG A 43 2.29 4.74 9.27
N ASN A 44 1.85 3.66 9.92
CA ASN A 44 2.34 3.24 11.23
C ASN A 44 3.60 2.37 11.15
N VAL A 45 4.14 2.19 9.94
CA VAL A 45 5.31 1.35 9.70
C VAL A 45 6.56 2.21 9.62
N GLU A 46 7.49 2.02 10.56
CA GLU A 46 8.65 2.89 10.73
C GLU A 46 9.92 2.34 10.06
N SER A 47 9.96 1.04 9.74
CA SER A 47 11.13 0.41 9.13
C SER A 47 10.85 -0.19 7.74
N ARG A 48 11.89 -0.21 6.90
CA ARG A 48 11.81 -0.82 5.56
C ARG A 48 11.46 -2.31 5.60
N ASN A 49 11.97 -3.04 6.58
CA ASN A 49 11.69 -4.48 6.71
C ASN A 49 10.25 -4.73 7.14
N GLU A 50 9.71 -3.93 8.06
CA GLU A 50 8.30 -3.99 8.41
C GLU A 50 7.41 -3.59 7.23
N MET A 51 7.82 -2.62 6.41
CA MET A 51 7.04 -2.22 5.23
C MET A 51 6.95 -3.35 4.21
N ARG A 52 8.07 -4.03 3.95
CA ARG A 52 8.08 -5.22 3.10
C ARG A 52 7.16 -6.31 3.65
N ASN A 53 7.32 -6.64 4.92
CA ASN A 53 6.49 -7.65 5.57
C ASN A 53 5.00 -7.28 5.53
N TYR A 54 4.68 -6.00 5.75
CA TYR A 54 3.32 -5.47 5.69
C TYR A 54 2.73 -5.69 4.30
N VAL A 55 3.42 -5.24 3.25
CA VAL A 55 3.00 -5.36 1.84
C VAL A 55 2.86 -6.83 1.42
N GLU A 56 3.84 -7.68 1.75
CA GLU A 56 3.81 -9.11 1.44
C GLU A 56 2.69 -9.84 2.19
N SER A 57 2.37 -9.42 3.43
CA SER A 57 1.32 -10.05 4.23
C SER A 57 -0.09 -9.78 3.72
N MET A 58 -0.30 -8.72 2.94
CA MET A 58 -1.61 -8.34 2.43
C MET A 58 -2.22 -9.37 1.49
N PHE A 59 -1.40 -10.20 0.83
CA PHE A 59 -1.83 -11.11 -0.23
C PHE A 59 -1.26 -12.52 -0.10
N ARG A 60 -0.82 -12.90 1.11
CA ARG A 60 -0.59 -14.30 1.48
C ARG A 60 -1.89 -15.09 1.61
#